data_AF-A0A535QIM2-F1
#
_entry.id   AF-A0A535QIM2-F1
#
_cell.length_a   1.000
_cell.length_b   1.000
_cell.length_c   1.000
_cell.angle_alpha   90.00
_cell.angle_beta   90.00
_cell.angle_gamma   90.00
#
_symmetry.space_group_name_H-M   'P 1'
#
loop_
_entity.id
_entity.type
_entity.pdbx_description
1 polymer ?
#
loop_
_entity_poly.entity_id
_entity_poly.type
_entity_poly.pdbx_seq_one_letter_code
_entity_poly.pdbx_strand_id
1 'polypeptide(L)' 'MLLVGDIGGTKTNLALFEHEKGTGWRDPVHEATFPSGDYPSLEALV' A
#
# COMPACT_ATOMS: atom_id res chain seq x y z
N MET A 1 -0.62 -11.68 4.88
CA MET A 1 -0.30 -10.30 4.48
C MET A 1 -1.28 -9.87 3.40
N LEU A 2 -1.70 -8.61 3.43
CA LEU A 2 -2.56 -7.98 2.43
C LEU A 2 -1.93 -6.63 2.07
N LEU A 3 -1.61 -6.43 0.80
CA LEU A 3 -1.18 -5.12 0.29
C LEU A 3 -2.40 -4.43 -0.32
N VAL A 4 -2.66 -3.20 0.10
CA VAL A 4 -3.71 -2.35 -0.47
C VAL A 4 -3.11 -1.06 -1.00
N GLY A 5 -3.70 -0.55 -2.08
CA GLY A 5 -3.23 0.65 -2.76
C GLY A 5 -4.34 1.65 -3.01
N ASP A 6 -4.07 2.91 -2.70
CA ASP A 6 -4.81 4.08 -3.18
C ASP A 6 -3.97 4.74 -4.27
N ILE A 7 -4.45 4.63 -5.51
CA ILE A 7 -3.69 4.96 -6.72
C ILE A 7 -4.24 6.25 -7.32
N GLY A 8 -3.48 7.32 -7.19
CA GLY A 8 -3.75 8.61 -7.80
C GLY A 8 -2.77 8.98 -8.91
N GLY A 9 -3.12 10.01 -9.68
CA GLY A 9 -2.26 10.49 -10.78
C GLY A 9 -0.95 11.14 -10.33
N THR A 10 -0.86 11.61 -9.08
CA THR A 10 0.35 12.26 -8.55
C THR A 10 1.01 11.48 -7.43
N LYS A 11 0.25 10.69 -6.68
CA LYS A 11 0.73 9.90 -5.55
C LYS A 11 0.07 8.53 -5.54
N THR A 12 0.82 7.53 -5.10
CA THR A 12 0.32 6.20 -4.76
C THR A 12 0.59 5.95 -3.28
N ASN A 13 -0.43 5.64 -2.51
CA ASN A 13 -0.30 5.22 -1.11
C ASN A 13 -0.41 3.70 -1.05
N LEU A 14 0.58 3.04 -0.44
CA LEU A 14 0.56 1.61 -0.20
C LEU A 14 0.57 1.34 1.29
N ALA A 15 -0.25 0.37 1.70
CA ALA A 15 -0.28 -0.10 3.08
C ALA A 15 -0.29 -1.63 3.13
N LEU A 16 0.56 -2.18 3.99
CA LEU A 16 0.71 -3.59 4.25
C LEU A 16 0.00 -3.94 5.56
N PHE A 17 -0.95 -4.86 5.49
CA PHE A 17 -1.68 -5.36 6.65
C PHE A 17 -1.29 -6.80 6.93
N GLU A 18 -1.25 -7.14 8.21
CA GLU A 18 -1.17 -8.51 8.69
C GLU A 18 -2.53 -8.95 9.24
N HIS A 19 -2.88 -10.23 9.06
CA HIS A 19 -4.14 -10.75 9.56
C HIS A 19 -3.94 -11.31 10.95
N GLU A 20 -4.47 -10.61 11.95
CA GLU A 20 -4.42 -11.05 13.32
C GLU A 20 -5.64 -11.90 13.67
N LYS A 21 -5.39 -13.07 14.29
CA LYS A 21 -6.46 -13.98 14.69
C LYS A 21 -7.36 -13.32 15.74
N GLY A 22 -8.65 -13.24 15.43
CA GLY A 22 -9.69 -12.71 16.34
C GLY A 22 -9.96 -11.21 16.17
N THR A 23 -9.08 -10.48 15.49
CA THR A 23 -9.19 -9.02 15.33
C THR A 23 -9.18 -8.58 13.87
N GLY A 24 -8.75 -9.46 12.95
CA GLY A 24 -8.82 -9.28 11.51
C GLY A 24 -7.69 -8.40 10.96
N TRP A 25 -7.98 -7.65 9.89
CA TRP A 25 -7.06 -6.68 9.29
C TRP A 25 -7.30 -5.33 9.97
N ARG A 26 -6.43 -4.97 10.93
CA ARG A 26 -6.53 -3.73 11.71
C ARG A 26 -5.64 -2.64 11.13
N ASP A 27 -4.78 -2.02 11.93
CA ASP A 27 -3.86 -0.98 11.46
C ASP A 27 -2.79 -1.59 10.53
N PRO A 28 -2.27 -0.83 9.55
CA PRO A 28 -1.21 -1.31 8.70
C PRO A 28 0.08 -1.50 9.50
N VAL A 29 0.78 -2.59 9.23
CA VAL A 29 2.12 -2.83 9.77
C VAL A 29 3.18 -1.99 9.05
N HIS A 30 2.87 -1.53 7.83
CA HIS A 30 3.66 -0.56 7.09
C HIS A 30 2.78 0.29 6.19
N GLU A 31 3.06 1.58 6.10
CA GLU A 31 2.39 2.51 5.19
C GLU A 31 3.42 3.45 4.59
N ALA A 32 3.30 3.70 3.29
CA ALA A 32 4.19 4.60 2.56
C ALA A 32 3.47 5.31 1.40
N THR A 33 3.87 6.56 1.16
CA THR A 33 3.42 7.38 0.03
C THR A 33 4.54 7.55 -0.97
N PHE A 34 4.25 7.26 -2.23
CA PHE A 34 5.20 7.34 -3.33
C PHE A 34 4.72 8.36 -4.37
N PRO A 35 5.60 9.24 -4.90
CA PRO A 35 5.25 10.09 -6.04
C PRO A 35 5.03 9.22 -7.29
N SER A 36 3.84 9.27 -7.89
CA SER A 36 3.51 8.39 -9.03
C SER A 36 4.41 8.65 -10.24
N GLY A 37 4.90 9.88 -10.42
CA GLY A 37 5.79 10.23 -11.53
C GLY A 37 7.16 9.58 -11.49
N ASP A 38 7.58 9.05 -10.33
CA ASP A 38 8.90 8.41 -10.16
C ASP A 38 8.87 6.93 -10.60
N TYR A 39 7.68 6.37 -10.83
CA TYR A 39 7.50 4.96 -11.16
C TYR A 39 6.75 4.82 -12.50
N PRO A 40 7.29 4.09 -13.49
CA PRO A 40 6.69 4.00 -14.83
C PRO A 40 5.39 3.18 -14.86
N SER A 41 5.12 2.38 -13.84
CA SER A 41 3.89 1.60 -13.67
C SER A 41 3.67 1.24 -12.20
N LEU A 42 2.49 0.68 -11.88
CA LEU A 42 2.20 0.18 -10.54
C LEU A 42 3.11 -1.00 -10.17
N GLU A 43 3.39 -1.89 -11.13
CA GLU A 43 4.25 -3.06 -10.97
C GLU A 43 5.70 -2.69 -10.61
N ALA A 44 6.16 -1.49 -10.98
CA ALA A 44 7.48 -1.00 -10.58
C ALA A 44 7.55 -0.59 -9.10
N LEU A 45 6.40 -0.53 -8.41
CA LEU A 45 6.22 0.00 -7.06
C LEU A 45 5.90 -1.10 -6.03
N VAL A 46 5.48 -2.30 -6.47
CA VAL A 46 4.97 -3.42 -5.64
C VAL A 46 5.83 -4.68 -5.68
#